data_AF-A0A959Z5B2-F1
#
_entry.id   AF-A0A959Z5B2-F1
#
_cell.length_a   1.000
_cell.length_b   1.000
_cell.length_c   1.000
_cell.angle_alpha   90.00
_cell.angle_beta   90.00
_cell.angle_gamma   90.00
#
_symmetry.space_group_name_H-M   'P 1'
#
loop_
_entity.id
_entity.type
_entity.pdbx_description
1 polymer ?
#
loop_
_entity_poly.entity_id
_entity_poly.type
_entity_poly.pdbx_seq_one_letter_code
_entity_poly.pdbx_strand_id
1 'polypeptide(L)' 'MKRVFKTLIVTAFFLSAPLFLAAQNPPHPNGGGAPNGGNTPVGGGAPIDGGISIMLVLGAAYGAKKAFRFNK' A
#
# COMPACT_ATOMS: atom_id res chain seq x y z
N MET A 1 -22.62 8.64 -20.41
CA MET A 1 -22.59 7.28 -19.80
C MET A 1 -21.52 6.38 -20.40
N LYS A 2 -21.48 6.14 -21.72
CA LYS A 2 -20.50 5.22 -22.35
C LYS A 2 -19.02 5.60 -22.11
N ARG A 3 -18.69 6.90 -22.05
CA ARG A 3 -17.32 7.38 -21.77
C ARG A 3 -16.91 7.13 -20.31
N VAL A 4 -17.77 7.51 -19.36
CA VAL A 4 -17.55 7.27 -17.93
C VAL A 4 -17.39 5.77 -17.64
N PHE A 5 -18.25 4.94 -18.25
CA PHE A 5 -18.18 3.49 -18.11
C PHE A 5 -16.86 2.90 -18.62
N LYS A 6 -16.38 3.37 -19.79
CA LYS A 6 -15.05 2.99 -20.31
C LYS A 6 -13.91 3.40 -19.37
N THR A 7 -13.95 4.63 -18.85
CA THR A 7 -12.95 5.11 -17.89
C THR A 7 -12.94 4.25 -16.63
N LEU A 8 -14.11 3.91 -16.10
CA LEU A 8 -14.26 3.11 -14.88
C LEU A 8 -13.67 1.70 -15.04
N ILE A 9 -13.88 1.06 -16.19
CA ILE A 9 -13.28 -0.24 -16.54
C ILE A 9 -11.76 -0.15 -16.61
N VAL A 10 -11.23 0.87 -17.30
CA VAL A 10 -9.77 1.06 -17.42
C VAL A 10 -9.14 1.31 -16.05
N THR A 11 -9.75 2.17 -15.22
CA THR A 11 -9.27 2.43 -13.86
C THR A 11 -9.30 1.17 -12.99
N ALA A 12 -10.38 0.39 -13.05
CA ALA A 12 -10.47 -0.88 -12.32
C ALA A 12 -9.41 -1.90 -12.76
N PHE A 13 -9.09 -1.95 -14.06
CA PHE A 13 -8.02 -2.81 -14.58
C PHE A 13 -6.63 -2.42 -14.06
N PHE A 14 -6.31 -1.12 -13.98
CA PHE A 14 -5.04 -0.67 -13.41
C PHE A 14 -4.97 -0.86 -11.89
N LEU A 15 -6.10 -0.72 -11.19
CA LEU A 15 -6.17 -0.96 -9.74
C LEU A 15 -6.02 -2.44 -9.36
N SER A 16 -6.31 -3.38 -10.27
CA SER A 16 -6.16 -4.81 -10.00
C SER A 16 -4.74 -5.32 -10.27
N ALA A 17 -3.91 -4.59 -11.01
CA ALA A 17 -2.54 -4.99 -11.33
C ALA A 17 -1.67 -5.36 -10.10
N PRO A 18 -1.72 -4.64 -8.96
CA PRO A 18 -0.94 -4.99 -7.77
C PRO A 18 -1.34 -6.32 -7.13
N LEU A 19 -2.54 -6.84 -7.40
CA LEU A 19 -3.00 -8.13 -6.86
C LEU A 19 -2.31 -9.32 -7.54
N PHE A 20 -1.81 -9.14 -8.76
CA PHE A 20 -1.19 -10.20 -9.56
C PHE A 20 0.34 -10.07 -9.64
N LEU A 21 0.90 -8.93 -9.21
CA LEU A 21 2.32 -8.68 -9.18
C LEU A 21 2.86 -8.95 -7.78
N ALA A 22 3.30 -10.18 -7.53
CA ALA A 22 4.04 -10.52 -6.31
C ALA A 22 5.46 -9.94 -6.38
N ALA A 23 5.85 -9.16 -5.36
CA ALA A 23 7.23 -8.70 -5.24
C ALA A 23 8.17 -9.89 -5.02
N GLN A 24 9.36 -9.84 -5.63
CA GLN A 24 10.42 -10.81 -5.37
C GLN A 24 10.94 -10.61 -3.94
N ASN A 25 11.17 -11.71 -3.22
CA ASN A 25 11.84 -11.62 -1.93
C ASN A 25 13.24 -11.04 -2.14
N PRO A 26 13.68 -10.08 -1.31
CA PRO A 26 15.02 -9.54 -1.42
C PRO A 26 16.06 -10.67 -1.34
N PRO A 27 17.19 -10.57 -2.07
CA PRO A 27 18.23 -11.58 -2.01
C PRO A 27 18.69 -11.76 -0.56
N HIS A 28 18.85 -13.01 -0.13
CA HIS A 28 19.23 -13.33 1.24
C HIS A 28 20.60 -12.69 1.54
N PRO A 29 20.75 -11.95 2.66
CA PRO A 29 21.97 -11.17 2.93
C PRO A 29 23.25 -12.01 2.97
N ASN A 30 23.13 -13.33 3.22
CA ASN A 30 24.27 -14.27 3.30
C ASN A 30 24.27 -15.38 2.23
N GLY A 31 23.57 -15.25 1.11
CA GLY A 31 23.58 -16.26 0.03
C GLY A 31 22.97 -17.63 0.38
N GLY A 32 22.26 -17.73 1.52
CA GLY A 32 21.53 -18.92 1.94
C GLY A 32 20.16 -19.05 1.27
N GLY A 33 19.67 -20.29 1.15
CA GLY A 33 18.37 -20.61 0.57
C GLY A 33 17.20 -19.94 1.33
N ALA A 34 16.08 -19.77 0.63
CA ALA A 34 14.83 -19.23 1.18
C ALA A 34 14.44 -19.95 2.49
N PRO A 35 13.81 -19.27 3.46
CA PRO A 35 13.48 -19.87 4.74
C PRO A 35 12.34 -20.89 4.54
N ASN A 36 12.72 -22.15 4.35
CA ASN A 36 11.80 -23.26 4.51
C ASN A 36 11.56 -23.47 6.01
N GLY A 37 10.37 -23.08 6.46
CA GLY A 37 9.67 -23.61 7.65
C GLY A 37 10.30 -23.47 9.04
N GLY A 38 11.56 -23.07 9.18
CA GLY A 38 12.25 -23.08 10.48
C GLY A 38 13.40 -22.08 10.67
N ASN A 39 13.78 -21.32 9.64
CA ASN A 39 14.79 -20.27 9.77
C ASN A 39 14.17 -18.88 9.74
N THR A 40 14.82 -17.94 10.44
CA THR A 40 14.43 -16.55 10.69
C THR A 40 13.57 -15.97 9.58
N PRO A 41 12.34 -15.49 9.87
CA PRO A 41 11.46 -14.95 8.85
C PRO A 41 12.18 -13.87 8.04
N VAL A 42 12.41 -14.13 6.75
CA VAL A 42 12.84 -13.08 5.82
C VAL A 42 11.69 -12.07 5.73
N GLY A 43 11.88 -10.89 6.33
CA GLY A 43 10.88 -9.81 6.33
C GLY A 43 9.95 -9.74 7.54
N GLY A 44 10.35 -10.23 8.72
CA GLY A 44 9.51 -10.22 9.94
C GLY A 44 9.71 -9.06 10.93
N GLY A 45 10.45 -7.99 10.61
CA GLY A 45 11.00 -7.10 11.65
C GLY A 45 10.71 -5.61 11.59
N ALA A 46 10.23 -5.07 10.46
CA ALA A 46 9.80 -3.67 10.42
C ALA A 46 8.28 -3.67 10.38
N PRO A 47 7.59 -3.04 11.37
CA PRO A 47 6.18 -2.72 11.24
C PRO A 47 6.05 -1.73 10.07
N ILE A 48 6.01 -2.25 8.85
CA ILE A 48 5.53 -1.49 7.71
C ILE A 48 4.03 -1.48 7.91
N ASP A 49 3.54 -0.46 8.58
CA ASP A 49 2.12 -0.14 8.64
C ASP A 49 1.58 0.29 7.24
N GLY A 50 2.18 -0.17 6.15
CA GLY A 50 1.81 0.15 4.76
C GLY A 50 1.82 1.64 4.41
N GLY A 51 2.30 2.52 5.31
CA GLY A 51 2.09 3.96 5.22
C GLY A 51 0.65 4.41 5.54
N ILE A 52 -0.20 3.52 6.06
CA ILE A 52 -1.62 3.80 6.34
C ILE A 52 -1.76 4.78 7.50
N SER A 53 -1.03 4.60 8.61
CA SER A 53 -1.08 5.52 9.75
C SER A 53 -0.70 6.94 9.37
N ILE A 54 0.38 7.12 8.58
CA ILE A 54 0.80 8.46 8.17
C ILE A 54 -0.23 9.11 7.25
N MET A 55 -0.82 8.34 6.33
CA MET A 55 -1.90 8.83 5.47
C MET A 55 -3.15 9.19 6.27
N LEU A 56 -3.52 8.39 7.27
CA LEU A 56 -4.66 8.65 8.15
C LEU A 56 -4.45 9.93 8.97
N VAL A 57 -3.27 10.09 9.57
CA VAL A 57 -2.90 11.28 10.35
C VAL A 57 -2.93 12.53 9.47
N LEU A 58 -2.32 12.49 8.29
CA LEU A 58 -2.31 13.62 7.37
C LEU A 58 -3.71 13.96 6.86
N GLY A 59 -4.53 12.95 6.55
CA GLY A 59 -5.93 13.12 6.16
C GLY A 59 -6.77 13.76 7.25
N ALA A 60 -6.65 13.28 8.48
CA ALA A 60 -7.34 13.83 9.65
C ALA A 60 -6.89 15.28 9.94
N ALA A 61 -5.59 15.56 9.90
CA ALA A 61 -5.04 16.89 10.13
C ALA A 61 -5.52 17.90 9.08
N TYR A 62 -5.48 17.51 7.79
CA TYR A 62 -6.00 18.36 6.70
C TYR A 62 -7.51 18.58 6.82
N GLY A 63 -8.27 17.51 7.10
CA GLY A 63 -9.72 17.57 7.29
C GLY A 63 -10.12 18.52 8.43
N ALA A 64 -9.47 18.40 9.58
CA ALA A 64 -9.69 19.27 10.73
C ALA A 64 -9.36 20.74 10.41
N LYS A 65 -8.20 21.00 9.79
CA LYS A 65 -7.82 22.36 9.36
C LYS A 65 -8.84 22.98 8.41
N LYS A 66 -9.33 22.18 7.45
CA LYS A 66 -10.33 22.63 6.48
C LYS A 66 -11.66 22.94 7.16
N ALA A 67 -12.16 22.06 8.03
CA ALA A 67 -13.40 22.29 8.78
C ALA A 67 -13.33 23.54 9.68
N PHE A 68 -12.21 23.75 10.37
CA PHE A 68 -12.01 24.93 11.22
C PHE A 68 -12.00 26.24 10.42
N ARG A 69 -11.46 26.21 9.19
CA ARG A 69 -11.43 27.37 8.29
C ARG A 69 -12.75 27.61 7.56
N PHE A 70 -13.65 26.62 7.48
CA PHE A 70 -15.01 26.84 6.97
C PHE A 70 -15.95 27.40 8.04
N ASN A 71 -15.69 27.12 9.32
CA ASN A 71 -16.42 27.66 10.46
C ASN A 71 -15.93 29.05 10.93
N LYS A 72 -15.00 29.67 10.19
CA LYS A 72 -14.48 31.01 10.45
C LYS A 72 -14.61 31.87 9.21
#